data_AF-Q9YEX3-F1
#
_entry.id   AF-Q9YEX3-F1
#
_cell.length_a   1.000
_cell.length_b   1.000
_cell.length_c   1.000
_cell.angle_alpha   90.00
_cell.angle_beta   90.00
_cell.angle_gamma   90.00
#
_symmetry.space_group_name_H-M   'P 1'
#
loop_
_entity.id
_entity.type
_entity.pdbx_description
1 polymer ?
#
loop_
_entity_poly.entity_id
_entity_poly.type
_entity_poly.pdbx_seq_one_letter_code
_entity_poly.pdbx_strand_id
1 'polypeptide(L)'
;MASRKVLNKYKMLVESLGLKQLDVYRVVHEGKPVDVIRIQDPASGKTALVDLGTTRESLTLQEFAEKLLKALGESGITVSERLLLRLRGKLLETG
;
A
#
# COMPACT_ATOMS: atom_id res chain seq x y z
N MET A 1 19.79 1.70 1.54
CA MET A 1 18.90 1.34 2.67
C MET A 1 17.72 2.33 2.67
N ALA A 2 16.47 1.86 2.63
CA ALA A 2 15.31 2.74 2.80
C ALA A 2 15.43 3.50 4.12
N SER A 3 15.19 4.81 4.12
CA SER A 3 15.13 5.55 5.39
C SER A 3 13.89 5.11 6.19
N ARG A 4 14.00 5.05 7.52
CA ARG A 4 12.89 4.74 8.43
C ARG A 4 11.66 5.63 8.19
N LYS A 5 11.87 6.87 7.71
CA LYS A 5 10.81 7.82 7.33
C LYS A 5 9.98 7.31 6.15
N VAL A 6 10.61 6.77 5.10
CA VAL A 6 9.92 6.25 3.91
C VAL A 6 9.05 5.05 4.27
N LEU A 7 9.57 4.14 5.10
CA LEU A 7 8.84 2.95 5.56
C LEU A 7 7.58 3.31 6.38
N ASN A 8 7.68 4.33 7.23
CA ASN A 8 6.53 4.79 8.02
C ASN A 8 5.43 5.42 7.15
N LYS A 9 5.78 6.13 6.08
CA LYS A 9 4.79 6.81 5.23
C LYS A 9 3.82 5.82 4.56
N TYR A 10 4.32 4.74 3.98
CA TYR A 10 3.47 3.74 3.33
C TYR A 10 2.60 2.98 4.33
N LYS A 11 3.17 2.61 5.48
CA LYS A 11 2.41 1.98 6.56
C LYS A 11 1.26 2.87 7.06
N MET A 12 1.53 4.17 7.27
CA MET A 12 0.51 5.12 7.67
C MET A 12 -0.60 5.28 6.63
N LEU A 13 -0.26 5.18 5.34
CA LEU A 13 -1.24 5.23 4.25
C LEU A 13 -2.18 4.01 4.31
N VAL A 14 -1.63 2.80 4.45
CA VAL A 14 -2.41 1.55 4.62
C VAL A 14 -3.33 1.65 5.84
N GLU A 15 -2.79 2.04 6.99
CA GLU A 15 -3.56 2.16 8.24
C GLU A 15 -4.65 3.24 8.16
N SER A 16 -4.44 4.29 7.36
CA SER A 16 -5.46 5.32 7.14
C SER A 16 -6.67 4.85 6.35
N LEU A 17 -6.57 3.71 5.67
CA LEU A 17 -7.67 3.03 4.99
C LEU A 17 -8.37 2.00 5.89
N GLY A 18 -8.01 1.93 7.17
CA GLY A 18 -8.54 0.95 8.12
C GLY A 18 -7.95 -0.45 7.95
N LEU A 19 -6.88 -0.58 7.16
CA LEU A 19 -6.22 -1.84 6.85
C LEU A 19 -4.98 -2.03 7.71
N LYS A 20 -4.53 -3.28 7.84
CA LYS A 20 -3.32 -3.63 8.58
C LYS A 20 -2.25 -4.15 7.63
N GLN A 21 -1.08 -3.52 7.62
CA GLN A 21 0.11 -4.10 6.98
C GLN A 21 0.64 -5.23 7.86
N LEU A 22 0.64 -6.46 7.35
CA LEU A 22 1.12 -7.64 8.08
C LEU A 22 2.63 -7.78 7.94
N ASP A 23 3.09 -7.84 6.70
CA ASP A 23 4.50 -8.02 6.36
C ASP A 23 4.84 -7.24 5.09
N VAL A 24 6.13 -7.06 4.87
CA VAL A 24 6.67 -6.58 3.60
C VAL A 24 7.95 -7.32 3.33
N TYR A 25 8.06 -7.90 2.14
CA TYR A 25 9.23 -8.64 1.74
C TYR A 25 9.64 -8.25 0.33
N ARG A 26 10.94 -8.34 0.07
CA ARG A 26 11.55 -8.03 -1.22
C ARG A 26 11.88 -9.33 -1.92
N VAL A 27 11.38 -9.48 -3.14
CA VAL A 27 11.67 -10.61 -4.02
C VAL A 27 12.42 -10.12 -5.26
N VAL A 28 13.06 -11.04 -5.97
CA VAL A 28 13.61 -10.76 -7.29
C VAL A 28 12.61 -11.28 -8.32
N HIS A 29 12.06 -10.38 -9.13
CA HIS A 29 11.17 -10.69 -10.23
C HIS A 29 11.83 -10.24 -11.53
N GLU A 30 12.04 -11.16 -12.47
CA GLU A 30 12.71 -10.90 -13.76
C GLU A 30 14.06 -10.16 -13.62
N GLY A 31 14.85 -10.55 -12.61
CA GLY A 31 16.17 -9.96 -12.35
C GLY A 31 16.13 -8.57 -11.68
N LYS A 32 14.95 -8.06 -11.32
CA LYS A 32 14.79 -6.77 -10.63
C LYS A 32 14.21 -6.96 -9.22
N PRO A 33 14.64 -6.16 -8.23
CA PRO A 33 14.05 -6.19 -6.89
C PRO A 33 12.64 -5.58 -6.91
N VAL A 34 11.69 -6.29 -6.30
CA VAL A 34 10.30 -5.89 -6.18
C VAL A 34 9.84 -6.09 -4.73
N ASP A 35 9.14 -5.10 -4.19
CA ASP A 35 8.52 -5.22 -2.86
C ASP A 35 7.08 -5.75 -3.00
N VAL A 36 6.75 -6.77 -2.22
CA VAL A 36 5.39 -7.28 -2.06
C VAL A 36 4.93 -7.02 -0.63
N ILE A 37 3.72 -6.49 -0.50
CA ILE A 37 3.13 -6.12 0.80
C ILE A 37 1.92 -7.00 1.06
N ARG A 38 1.90 -7.65 2.22
CA ARG A 38 0.71 -8.34 2.67
C ARG A 38 -0.12 -7.43 3.56
N ILE A 39 -1.38 -7.28 3.19
CA ILE A 39 -2.34 -6.41 3.86
C ILE A 39 -3.53 -7.23 4.30
N GLN A 40 -4.05 -6.94 5.48
CA GLN A 40 -5.27 -7.53 5.99
C GLN A 40 -6.33 -6.45 6.17
N ASP A 41 -7.56 -6.76 5.77
CA ASP A 41 -8.75 -6.06 6.24
C ASP A 41 -9.19 -6.69 7.57
N PRO A 42 -9.06 -5.98 8.71
CA PRO A 42 -9.45 -6.50 10.02
C PRO A 42 -10.96 -6.78 10.14
N ALA A 43 -11.80 -6.10 9.35
CA ALA A 43 -13.25 -6.25 9.44
C ALA A 43 -13.73 -7.58 8.84
N SER A 44 -13.16 -7.97 7.68
CA SER A 44 -13.50 -9.21 7.00
C SER A 44 -12.52 -10.36 7.23
N GLY A 45 -11.33 -10.08 7.77
CA GLY A 45 -10.22 -11.03 7.90
C GLY A 45 -9.51 -11.32 6.57
N LYS A 46 -9.99 -10.79 5.44
CA LYS A 46 -9.39 -11.00 4.12
C LYS A 46 -7.98 -10.44 4.04
N THR A 47 -7.15 -11.10 3.25
CA THR A 47 -5.77 -10.69 2.99
C THR A 47 -5.60 -10.39 1.51
N ALA A 48 -4.88 -9.32 1.19
CA ALA A 48 -4.43 -8.96 -0.14
C ALA A 48 -2.89 -8.98 -0.20
N LEU A 49 -2.35 -9.41 -1.33
CA LEU A 49 -0.94 -9.23 -1.68
C LEU A 49 -0.85 -8.09 -2.67
N VAL A 50 -0.09 -7.05 -2.33
CA VAL A 50 0.14 -5.90 -3.19
C VAL A 50 1.54 -6.02 -3.76
N ASP A 51 1.62 -6.44 -5.01
CA ASP A 51 2.85 -6.41 -5.79
C ASP A 51 3.08 -4.98 -6.30
N LEU A 52 4.19 -4.37 -5.88
CA LEU A 52 4.51 -3.01 -6.30
C LEU A 52 5.17 -2.93 -7.68
N GLY A 53 5.64 -4.04 -8.23
CA GLY A 53 6.40 -4.11 -9.49
C GLY A 53 7.77 -3.42 -9.45
N THR A 54 8.15 -2.85 -8.31
CA THR A 54 9.43 -2.18 -8.06
C THR A 54 9.65 -2.09 -6.54
N THR A 55 10.75 -1.49 -6.13
CA THR A 55 11.02 -1.19 -4.71
C THR A 55 10.19 0.01 -4.24
N ARG A 56 9.70 -0.01 -3.00
CA ARG A 56 8.91 1.10 -2.44
C ARG A 56 9.61 2.44 -2.52
N GLU A 57 10.93 2.45 -2.34
CA GLU A 57 11.78 3.64 -2.39
C GLU A 57 11.76 4.33 -3.76
N SER A 58 11.37 3.61 -4.80
CA SER A 58 11.23 4.13 -6.16
C SER A 58 9.82 4.67 -6.47
N LEU A 59 8.87 4.56 -5.54
CA LEU A 59 7.49 4.99 -5.74
C LEU A 59 7.18 6.28 -4.99
N THR A 60 6.44 7.16 -5.63
CA THR A 60 5.71 8.23 -4.97
C THR A 60 4.58 7.67 -4.10
N LEU A 61 4.03 8.50 -3.21
CA LEU A 61 2.86 8.10 -2.41
C LEU A 61 1.61 7.85 -3.27
N GLN A 62 1.47 8.60 -4.38
CA GLN A 62 0.36 8.44 -5.30
C GLN A 62 0.43 7.10 -6.04
N GLU A 63 1.58 6.77 -6.65
CA GLU A 63 1.76 5.48 -7.34
C GLU A 63 1.57 4.30 -6.40
N PHE A 64 2.04 4.44 -5.15
CA PHE A 64 1.80 3.46 -4.11
C PHE A 64 0.30 3.28 -3.82
N ALA A 65 -0.44 4.38 -3.65
CA ALA A 65 -1.87 4.35 -3.37
C ALA A 65 -2.67 3.72 -4.52
N GLU A 66 -2.31 4.02 -5.77
CA GLU A 66 -2.95 3.44 -6.95
C GLU A 66 -2.76 1.92 -7.01
N LYS A 67 -1.53 1.44 -6.79
CA LYS A 67 -1.21 0.01 -6.73
C LYS A 67 -1.94 -0.69 -5.59
N LEU A 68 -1.99 -0.06 -4.42
CA LEU A 68 -2.72 -0.55 -3.26
C LEU A 68 -4.21 -0.73 -3.58
N LEU A 69 -4.88 0.33 -4.06
CA LEU A 69 -6.31 0.30 -4.34
C LEU A 69 -6.67 -0.74 -5.41
N LYS A 70 -5.82 -0.87 -6.45
CA LYS A 70 -5.98 -1.91 -7.47
C LYS A 70 -5.96 -3.31 -6.85
N ALA A 71 -4.94 -3.63 -6.08
CA ALA A 71 -4.79 -4.95 -5.45
C ALA A 71 -5.92 -5.27 -4.46
N LEU A 72 -6.42 -4.27 -3.72
CA LEU A 72 -7.58 -4.44 -2.84
C LEU A 72 -8.85 -4.78 -3.62
N GLY A 73 -9.09 -4.09 -4.74
CA GLY A 73 -10.21 -4.38 -5.64
C GLY A 73 -10.15 -5.81 -6.21
N GLU A 74 -8.98 -6.24 -6.67
CA GLU A 74 -8.75 -7.61 -7.16
C GLU A 74 -8.93 -8.66 -6.06
N SER A 75 -8.63 -8.32 -4.81
CA SER A 75 -8.79 -9.19 -3.64
C SER A 75 -10.19 -9.15 -3.02
N GLY A 76 -11.11 -8.35 -3.57
CA GLY A 76 -12.46 -8.16 -3.04
C GLY A 76 -12.49 -7.53 -1.64
N ILE A 77 -11.51 -6.67 -1.34
CA ILE A 77 -11.48 -5.82 -0.14
C ILE A 77 -12.01 -4.45 -0.54
N THR A 78 -13.11 -4.04 0.09
CA THR A 78 -13.73 -2.74 -0.18
C THR A 78 -13.33 -1.73 0.88
N VAL A 79 -12.86 -0.56 0.46
CA VAL A 79 -12.59 0.56 1.36
C VAL A 79 -13.76 1.52 1.32
N SER A 80 -14.18 2.02 2.49
CA SER A 80 -15.30 2.97 2.55
C SER A 80 -14.97 4.28 1.83
N GLU A 81 -15.98 4.87 1.18
CA GLU A 81 -15.84 6.11 0.42
C GLU A 81 -15.30 7.27 1.26
N ARG A 82 -15.70 7.35 2.54
CA ARG A 82 -15.18 8.33 3.50
C ARG A 82 -13.65 8.24 3.65
N LEU A 83 -13.10 7.02 3.74
CA LEU A 83 -11.66 6.82 3.88
C LEU A 83 -10.93 7.12 2.57
N LEU A 84 -11.53 6.81 1.43
CA LEU A 84 -11.00 7.16 0.11
C LEU A 84 -10.93 8.69 -0.09
N LEU A 85 -11.97 9.43 0.31
CA LEU A 85 -11.94 10.90 0.26
C LEU A 85 -10.83 11.48 1.14
N ARG A 86 -10.65 10.92 2.34
CA ARG A 86 -9.57 11.34 3.24
C ARG A 86 -8.19 11.04 2.66
N LEU A 87 -8.02 9.89 2.01
CA LEU A 87 -6.78 9.53 1.30
C LEU A 87 -6.48 10.56 0.19
N ARG A 88 -7.47 10.90 -0.63
CA ARG A 88 -7.31 11.90 -1.71
C ARG A 88 -6.88 13.26 -1.16
N GLY A 89 -7.51 13.73 -0.07
CA GLY A 89 -7.10 14.98 0.60
C GLY A 89 -5.65 14.96 1.05
N LYS A 90 -5.21 13.86 1.68
CA LYS A 90 -3.80 13.70 2.10
C LYS A 90 -2.81 13.68 0.93
N LEU A 91 -3.17 13.03 -0.17
CA LEU A 91 -2.29 12.97 -1.34
C LEU A 91 -2.09 14.36 -1.96
N LEU A 92 -3.13 15.18 -1.98
CA LEU A 92 -3.08 16.57 -2.46
C LEU A 92 -2.23 17.49 -1.56
N GLU A 93 -2.16 17.25 -0.25
CA GLU A 93 -1.31 18.01 0.68
C GLU A 93 0.18 17.65 0.57
N THR A 94 0.51 16.52 -0.07
CA THR A 94 1.88 15.99 -0.17
C THR A 94 2.54 16.15 -1.54
N GLY A 95 1.81 16.66 -2.54
CA GLY A 95 2.33 17.05 -3.87
C GLY A 95 2.69 18.52 -3.90
#